data_AF-A0A6A6SU55-F1
#
_entry.id   AF-A0A6A6SU55-F1
#
_cell.length_a   1.000
_cell.length_b   1.000
_cell.length_c   1.000
_cell.angle_alpha   90.00
_cell.angle_beta   90.00
_cell.angle_gamma   90.00
#
_symmetry.space_group_name_H-M   'P 1'
#
loop_
_entity.id
_entity.type
_entity.pdbx_description
1 polymer ?
#
loop_
_entity_poly.entity_id
_entity_poly.type
_entity_poly.pdbx_seq_one_letter_code
_entity_poly.pdbx_strand_id
1 'polypeptide(L)'
;MTYDSDTEAGNERSTLLGVGGHTIGTPDGLKPPKGRVMKFLHFFGGGIYAPDASTYDPIEIMLNEEDPKERDRLTEVWRDNRLSELNFVGVVAALLAGVLTSTGSWPDILPDGRDKPWTVRTAWYCGIILSLFSILTAADQTVRLRRLSSHRDAWKNIRKLLSKSNGRSRRSKKTGRIQPRKGQVYTLQLPVMFLTTATICMIVGMFLHVWSAASIDWDQFNSNTKMALTFSIVATLSITIFFAGQVSLYSPPDGDDVE
;
A
#
# COMPACT_ATOMS: atom_id res chain seq x y z
N MET A 1 -2.54 3.94 -11.28
CA MET A 1 -3.42 4.68 -12.23
C MET A 1 -3.17 4.18 -13.65
N THR A 2 -4.18 4.15 -14.52
CA THR A 2 -3.97 4.16 -15.98
C THR A 2 -4.31 5.59 -16.36
N TYR A 3 -3.46 6.32 -17.07
CA TYR A 3 -3.84 7.64 -17.56
C TYR A 3 -5.16 7.54 -18.34
N ASP A 4 -6.06 8.51 -18.21
CA ASP A 4 -7.32 8.53 -18.99
C ASP A 4 -7.06 8.63 -20.51
N SER A 5 -5.84 9.00 -20.91
CA SER A 5 -5.36 8.91 -22.29
C SER A 5 -5.14 7.45 -22.76
N ASP A 6 -4.98 6.51 -21.82
CA ASP A 6 -4.62 5.10 -22.04
C ASP A 6 -5.71 4.10 -21.61
N THR A 7 -6.84 4.56 -21.07
CA THR A 7 -8.04 3.73 -20.87
C THR A 7 -8.75 3.53 -22.21
N GLU A 8 -8.54 2.36 -22.83
CA GLU A 8 -9.46 1.87 -23.86
C GLU A 8 -10.81 1.61 -23.18
N ALA A 9 -11.83 2.39 -23.52
CA ALA A 9 -13.22 2.03 -23.26
C ALA A 9 -13.43 0.65 -23.91
N GLY A 10 -13.57 -0.38 -23.07
CA GLY A 10 -13.80 -1.75 -23.51
C GLY A 10 -15.16 -1.86 -24.19
N ASN A 11 -15.21 -1.52 -25.46
CA ASN A 11 -16.30 -1.88 -26.34
C ASN A 11 -15.69 -2.71 -27.46
N GLU A 12 -15.93 -4.02 -27.41
CA GLU A 12 -16.35 -4.79 -28.58
C GLU A 12 -16.65 -6.28 -28.24
N ARG A 13 -17.94 -6.61 -28.43
CA ARG A 13 -18.47 -7.86 -29.03
C ARG A 13 -18.56 -9.12 -28.16
N SER A 14 -19.73 -9.31 -27.57
CA SER A 14 -20.46 -10.59 -27.69
C SER A 14 -21.84 -10.30 -28.31
N THR A 15 -21.95 -10.61 -29.59
CA THR A 15 -23.20 -10.71 -30.33
C THR A 15 -23.89 -12.04 -30.04
N LEU A 16 -25.22 -11.98 -29.98
CA LEU A 16 -26.21 -13.06 -30.12
C LEU A 16 -26.54 -13.92 -28.88
N LEU A 17 -27.55 -13.46 -28.14
CA LEU A 17 -28.78 -14.23 -27.92
C LEU A 17 -29.91 -13.24 -27.58
N GLY A 18 -31.00 -13.31 -28.35
CA GLY A 18 -32.12 -12.39 -28.26
C GLY A 18 -33.09 -12.71 -27.12
N VAL A 19 -34.11 -11.86 -27.08
CA VAL A 19 -35.42 -12.00 -26.42
C VAL A 19 -35.51 -11.41 -25.00
N GLY A 20 -36.40 -10.42 -24.88
CA GLY A 20 -37.12 -10.13 -23.64
C GLY A 20 -36.85 -8.76 -23.03
N GLY A 21 -37.61 -7.75 -23.44
CA GLY A 21 -37.66 -6.48 -22.73
C GLY A 21 -38.37 -6.62 -21.38
N HIS A 22 -37.74 -6.12 -20.32
CA HIS A 22 -38.42 -5.69 -19.10
C HIS A 22 -37.56 -4.63 -18.39
N THR A 23 -38.04 -3.40 -18.44
CA THR A 23 -37.66 -2.29 -17.57
C THR A 23 -38.05 -2.63 -16.13
N ILE A 24 -37.08 -3.02 -15.31
CA ILE A 24 -37.23 -3.12 -13.86
C ILE A 24 -36.55 -1.90 -13.25
N GLY A 25 -37.36 -1.04 -12.62
CA GLY A 25 -36.91 0.15 -11.91
C GLY A 25 -35.99 -0.20 -10.75
N THR A 26 -34.85 0.48 -10.68
CA THR A 26 -34.00 0.55 -9.49
C THR A 26 -34.65 1.47 -8.46
N PRO A 27 -34.88 1.01 -7.21
CA PRO A 27 -35.33 1.88 -6.14
C PRO A 27 -34.19 2.82 -5.70
N ASP A 28 -34.52 4.10 -5.61
CA ASP A 28 -33.75 5.13 -4.94
C ASP A 28 -33.43 4.75 -3.49
N GLY A 29 -32.21 5.08 -3.04
CA GLY A 29 -31.97 5.26 -1.61
C GLY A 29 -30.73 4.64 -0.97
N LEU A 30 -29.57 4.64 -1.63
CA LEU A 30 -28.29 4.59 -0.88
C LEU A 30 -27.51 5.89 -1.09
N LYS A 31 -27.63 6.79 -0.10
CA LYS A 31 -26.76 7.97 0.02
C LYS A 31 -25.30 7.50 0.06
N PRO A 32 -24.41 7.98 -0.84
CA PRO A 32 -23.01 7.62 -0.78
C PRO A 32 -22.39 8.12 0.56
N PRO A 33 -21.52 7.34 1.22
CA PRO A 33 -20.95 7.74 2.50
C PRO A 33 -20.08 8.99 2.35
N LYS A 34 -20.14 9.86 3.35
CA LYS A 34 -19.51 11.19 3.44
C LYS A 34 -18.04 11.18 2.95
N GLY A 35 -17.68 12.19 2.14
CA GLY A 35 -16.43 12.29 1.37
C GLY A 35 -15.10 12.16 2.13
N ARG A 36 -15.07 12.23 3.47
CA ARG A 36 -13.85 11.92 4.27
C ARG A 36 -13.52 10.43 4.28
N VAL A 37 -14.53 9.56 4.37
CA VAL A 37 -14.37 8.10 4.34
C VAL A 37 -14.03 7.65 2.92
N MET A 38 -14.62 8.29 1.90
CA MET A 38 -14.28 8.07 0.50
C MET A 38 -12.83 8.49 0.19
N LYS A 39 -12.38 9.65 0.68
CA LYS A 39 -10.97 10.08 0.57
C LYS A 39 -10.02 9.15 1.33
N PHE A 40 -10.42 8.64 2.49
CA PHE A 40 -9.66 7.63 3.24
C PHE A 40 -9.55 6.31 2.45
N LEU A 41 -10.66 5.77 1.94
CA LEU A 41 -10.67 4.57 1.10
C LEU A 41 -9.89 4.77 -0.21
N HIS A 42 -9.91 5.98 -0.78
CA HIS A 42 -9.12 6.32 -1.97
C HIS A 42 -7.63 6.53 -1.64
N PHE A 43 -7.27 7.01 -0.45
CA PHE A 43 -5.89 7.12 -0.01
C PHE A 43 -5.28 5.74 0.29
N PHE A 44 -5.99 4.90 1.04
CA PHE A 44 -5.56 3.53 1.27
C PHE A 44 -5.61 2.72 -0.03
N GLY A 45 -6.74 2.76 -0.74
CA GLY A 45 -6.94 2.03 -1.99
C GLY A 45 -6.15 2.56 -3.19
N GLY A 46 -5.73 3.82 -3.19
CA GLY A 46 -5.13 4.51 -4.33
C GLY A 46 -3.65 4.92 -4.14
N GLY A 47 -3.23 5.18 -2.91
CA GLY A 47 -1.86 5.59 -2.57
C GLY A 47 -1.02 4.51 -1.87
N ILE A 48 -1.65 3.58 -1.13
CA ILE A 48 -0.95 2.47 -0.45
C ILE A 48 -1.18 1.12 -1.16
N TYR A 49 -2.40 0.86 -1.62
CA TYR A 49 -2.80 -0.44 -2.20
C TYR A 49 -2.98 -0.45 -3.73
N ALA A 50 -3.00 0.72 -4.40
CA ALA A 50 -2.89 0.77 -5.85
C ALA A 50 -1.49 1.26 -6.27
N PRO A 51 -1.00 0.85 -7.45
CA PRO A 51 0.21 1.37 -8.05
C PRO A 51 0.18 2.89 -8.13
N ASP A 52 0.86 3.52 -7.18
CA ASP A 52 1.08 4.95 -7.16
C ASP A 52 1.71 5.41 -8.49
N ALA A 53 1.30 6.59 -8.95
CA ALA A 53 1.88 7.26 -10.11
C ALA A 53 3.41 7.35 -9.95
N SER A 54 3.89 7.59 -8.72
CA SER A 54 5.32 7.62 -8.38
C SER A 54 6.09 6.32 -8.70
N THR A 55 5.44 5.15 -8.70
CA THR A 55 6.10 3.88 -9.05
C THR A 55 5.91 3.55 -10.53
N TYR A 56 4.79 3.94 -11.13
CA TYR A 56 4.46 3.64 -12.52
C TYR A 56 5.19 4.57 -13.51
N ASP A 57 5.20 5.87 -13.24
CA ASP A 57 5.69 6.91 -14.16
C ASP A 57 7.19 6.77 -14.44
N PRO A 58 8.08 6.57 -13.45
CA PRO A 58 9.51 6.39 -13.73
C PRO A 58 9.77 5.16 -14.61
N ILE A 59 8.97 4.10 -14.43
CA ILE A 59 9.09 2.87 -15.23
C ILE A 59 8.62 3.14 -16.66
N GLU A 60 7.55 3.91 -16.85
CA GLU A 60 7.09 4.28 -18.19
C GLU A 60 8.10 5.19 -18.90
N ILE A 61 8.62 6.21 -18.21
CA ILE A 61 9.62 7.15 -18.76
C ILE A 61 10.87 6.39 -19.21
N MET A 62 11.46 5.55 -18.34
CA MET A 62 12.66 4.79 -18.70
C MET A 62 12.43 3.73 -19.77
N LEU A 63 11.18 3.28 -20.01
CA LEU A 63 10.87 2.35 -21.08
C LEU A 63 10.71 3.04 -22.44
N ASN A 64 10.36 4.32 -22.44
CA ASN A 64 10.04 5.10 -23.64
C ASN A 64 11.09 6.16 -24.01
N GLU A 65 12.14 6.34 -23.20
CA GLU A 65 13.26 7.22 -23.52
C GLU A 65 13.93 6.84 -24.85
N GLU A 66 14.19 7.85 -25.68
CA GLU A 66 14.69 7.69 -27.04
C GLU A 66 16.21 7.50 -27.06
N ASP A 67 16.94 8.25 -26.23
CA ASP A 67 18.39 8.12 -26.14
C ASP A 67 18.77 6.82 -25.40
N PRO A 68 19.47 5.86 -26.04
CA PRO A 68 19.88 4.63 -25.39
C PRO A 68 20.77 4.84 -24.16
N LYS A 69 21.60 5.90 -24.14
CA LYS A 69 22.49 6.17 -22.99
C LYS A 69 21.70 6.70 -21.81
N GLU A 70 20.84 7.69 -22.04
CA GLU A 70 19.95 8.20 -21.00
C GLU A 70 19.01 7.13 -20.47
N ARG A 71 18.48 6.28 -21.34
CA ARG A 71 17.64 5.15 -20.95
C ARG A 71 18.34 4.15 -20.03
N ASP A 72 19.62 3.87 -20.27
CA ASP A 72 20.42 3.00 -19.40
C ASP A 72 20.69 3.69 -18.06
N ARG A 73 21.01 4.99 -18.06
CA ARG A 73 21.19 5.81 -16.85
C ARG A 73 19.94 5.83 -15.96
N LEU A 74 18.77 6.09 -16.56
CA LEU A 74 17.49 6.09 -15.84
C LEU A 74 17.17 4.70 -15.25
N THR A 75 17.51 3.63 -15.96
CA THR A 75 17.33 2.25 -15.46
C THR A 75 18.24 1.96 -14.26
N GLU A 76 19.48 2.48 -14.29
CA GLU A 76 20.42 2.38 -13.18
C GLU A 76 19.93 3.13 -11.94
N VAL A 77 19.54 4.39 -12.09
CA VAL A 77 19.00 5.21 -11.00
C VAL A 77 17.75 4.58 -10.41
N TRP A 78 16.82 4.09 -11.26
CA TRP A 78 15.63 3.38 -10.80
C TRP A 78 15.98 2.14 -9.98
N ARG A 79 16.92 1.32 -10.46
CA ARG A 79 17.36 0.10 -9.75
C ARG A 79 17.91 0.46 -8.37
N ASP A 80 18.77 1.46 -8.28
CA ASP A 80 19.44 1.82 -7.03
C ASP A 80 18.46 2.39 -6.01
N ASN A 81 17.56 3.27 -6.46
CA ASN A 81 16.46 3.77 -5.63
C ASN A 81 15.58 2.63 -5.12
N ARG A 82 15.26 1.67 -6.01
CA ARG A 82 14.43 0.52 -5.65
C ARG A 82 15.12 -0.42 -4.66
N LEU A 83 16.42 -0.68 -4.82
CA LEU A 83 17.20 -1.48 -3.87
C LEU A 83 17.30 -0.79 -2.50
N SER A 84 17.48 0.53 -2.49
CA SER A 84 17.50 1.33 -1.26
C SER A 84 16.14 1.25 -0.52
N GLU A 85 15.04 1.43 -1.25
CA GLU A 85 13.68 1.32 -0.72
C GLU A 85 13.42 -0.08 -0.12
N LEU A 86 13.78 -1.15 -0.84
CA LEU A 86 13.59 -2.52 -0.35
C LEU A 86 14.40 -2.81 0.91
N ASN A 87 15.62 -2.28 1.02
CA ASN A 87 16.44 -2.41 2.22
C ASN A 87 15.80 -1.67 3.40
N PHE A 88 15.36 -0.44 3.18
CA PHE A 88 14.65 0.34 4.19
C PHE A 88 13.39 -0.38 4.69
N VAL A 89 12.54 -0.86 3.78
CA VAL A 89 11.33 -1.64 4.10
C VAL A 89 11.67 -2.90 4.89
N GLY A 90 12.73 -3.62 4.52
CA GLY A 90 13.20 -4.80 5.23
C GLY A 90 13.59 -4.52 6.69
N VAL A 91 14.33 -3.42 6.94
CA VAL A 91 14.70 -2.99 8.29
C VAL A 91 13.47 -2.60 9.11
N VAL A 92 12.58 -1.78 8.55
CA VAL A 92 11.37 -1.32 9.24
C VAL A 92 10.44 -2.49 9.58
N ALA A 93 10.30 -3.46 8.68
CA ALA A 93 9.49 -4.65 8.92
C ALA A 93 10.07 -5.54 10.04
N ALA A 94 11.39 -5.69 10.11
CA ALA A 94 12.04 -6.42 11.21
C ALA A 94 11.81 -5.75 12.56
N LEU A 95 11.93 -4.42 12.62
CA LEU A 95 11.63 -3.64 13.82
C LEU A 95 10.16 -3.79 14.24
N LEU A 96 9.23 -3.68 13.29
CA LEU A 96 7.80 -3.84 13.55
C LEU A 96 7.47 -5.25 14.07
N ALA A 97 8.07 -6.29 13.50
CA ALA A 97 7.89 -7.67 13.97
C ALA A 97 8.40 -7.85 15.42
N GLY A 98 9.53 -7.21 15.75
CA GLY A 98 10.07 -7.19 17.11
C GLY A 98 9.12 -6.50 18.10
N VAL A 99 8.58 -5.34 17.73
CA VAL A 99 7.62 -4.58 18.55
C VAL A 99 6.31 -5.36 18.74
N LEU A 100 5.79 -5.99 17.69
CA LEU A 100 4.59 -6.84 17.76
C LEU A 100 4.79 -8.02 18.73
N THR A 101 5.94 -8.67 18.64
CA THR A 101 6.26 -9.83 19.49
C THR A 101 6.42 -9.41 20.95
N SER A 102 7.14 -8.31 21.22
CA SER A 102 7.35 -7.82 22.59
C SER A 102 6.05 -7.34 23.23
N THR A 103 5.22 -6.59 22.49
CA THR A 103 3.90 -6.12 22.96
C THR A 103 2.97 -7.30 23.24
N GLY A 104 3.05 -8.37 22.43
CA GLY A 104 2.31 -9.61 22.68
C GLY A 104 2.58 -10.22 24.05
N SER A 105 3.83 -10.12 24.52
CA SER A 105 4.30 -10.70 25.77
C SER A 105 4.00 -9.88 27.03
N TRP A 106 3.47 -8.66 26.90
CA TRP A 106 3.19 -7.82 28.07
C TRP A 106 2.14 -8.42 29.01
N PRO A 107 2.30 -8.24 30.33
CA PRO A 107 1.34 -8.71 31.32
C PRO A 107 -0.03 -8.06 31.12
N ASP A 108 -1.08 -8.82 31.40
CA ASP A 108 -2.44 -8.39 31.13
C ASP A 108 -2.86 -7.21 32.00
N ILE A 109 -3.34 -6.15 31.34
CA ILE A 109 -3.95 -4.98 31.97
C ILE A 109 -5.41 -5.22 32.38
N LEU A 110 -5.96 -6.42 32.11
CA LEU A 110 -7.34 -6.74 32.48
C LEU A 110 -7.44 -6.99 33.99
N PRO A 111 -8.36 -6.31 34.68
CA PRO A 111 -8.71 -6.66 36.05
C PRO A 111 -9.38 -8.04 36.03
N ASP A 112 -8.97 -8.92 36.94
CA ASP A 112 -9.54 -10.25 37.22
C ASP A 112 -8.90 -11.47 36.55
N GLY A 113 -7.68 -11.37 36.00
CA GLY A 113 -6.98 -12.57 35.48
C GLY A 113 -7.69 -13.24 34.29
N ARG A 114 -8.53 -12.48 33.59
CA ARG A 114 -9.14 -12.89 32.32
C ARG A 114 -8.13 -12.78 31.20
N ASP A 115 -7.97 -13.85 30.44
CA ASP A 115 -7.10 -13.91 29.26
C ASP A 115 -7.42 -12.80 28.25
N LYS A 116 -6.39 -12.32 27.54
CA LYS A 116 -6.52 -11.43 26.37
C LYS A 116 -7.66 -11.89 25.45
N PRO A 117 -8.54 -10.97 25.00
CA PRO A 117 -9.53 -11.29 23.98
C PRO A 117 -8.87 -11.95 22.77
N TRP A 118 -9.49 -12.99 22.23
CA TRP A 118 -8.94 -13.74 21.11
C TRP A 118 -8.69 -12.83 19.90
N THR A 119 -9.51 -11.80 19.70
CA THR A 119 -9.38 -10.81 18.63
C THR A 119 -8.06 -10.02 18.69
N VAL A 120 -7.61 -9.66 19.90
CA VAL A 120 -6.33 -8.96 20.12
C VAL A 120 -5.16 -9.87 19.76
N ARG A 121 -5.21 -11.12 20.25
CA ARG A 121 -4.17 -12.13 19.95
C ARG A 121 -4.08 -12.43 18.46
N THR A 122 -5.23 -12.63 17.80
CA THR A 122 -5.30 -12.86 16.36
C THR A 122 -4.74 -11.67 15.57
N ALA A 123 -5.08 -10.43 15.96
CA ALA A 123 -4.53 -9.23 15.30
C ALA A 123 -3.00 -9.19 15.41
N TRP A 124 -2.42 -9.45 16.58
CA TRP A 124 -0.97 -9.48 16.72
C TRP A 124 -0.30 -10.59 15.90
N TYR A 125 -0.85 -11.82 15.91
CA TYR A 125 -0.32 -12.91 15.09
C TYR A 125 -0.41 -12.62 13.59
N CYS A 126 -1.53 -12.06 13.12
CA CYS A 126 -1.68 -11.62 11.74
C CYS A 126 -0.65 -10.54 11.39
N GLY A 127 -0.44 -9.55 12.27
CA GLY A 127 0.59 -8.53 12.10
C GLY A 127 2.00 -9.11 11.98
N ILE A 128 2.36 -10.08 12.83
CA ILE A 128 3.66 -10.75 12.79
C ILE A 128 3.85 -11.48 11.45
N ILE A 129 2.87 -12.28 11.04
CA ILE A 129 2.93 -13.03 9.78
C ILE A 129 3.09 -12.06 8.60
N LEU A 130 2.28 -11.00 8.53
CA LEU A 130 2.36 -10.00 7.48
C LEU A 130 3.73 -9.28 7.47
N SER A 131 4.29 -8.97 8.63
CA SER A 131 5.62 -8.36 8.72
C SER A 131 6.73 -9.31 8.23
N LEU A 132 6.65 -10.60 8.57
CA LEU A 132 7.59 -11.61 8.07
C LEU A 132 7.50 -11.77 6.55
N PHE A 133 6.29 -11.77 5.98
CA PHE A 133 6.11 -11.80 4.53
C PHE A 133 6.63 -10.54 3.85
N SER A 134 6.51 -9.37 4.48
CA SER A 134 7.15 -8.14 4.00
C SER A 134 8.67 -8.29 3.91
N ILE A 135 9.31 -8.76 4.98
CA ILE A 135 10.77 -9.00 5.02
C ILE A 135 11.18 -10.00 3.94
N LEU A 136 10.50 -11.14 3.85
CA LEU A 136 10.83 -12.19 2.90
C LEU A 136 10.67 -11.71 1.45
N THR A 137 9.59 -10.97 1.16
CA THR A 137 9.34 -10.43 -0.17
C THR A 137 10.38 -9.36 -0.53
N ALA A 138 10.73 -8.48 0.41
CA ALA A 138 11.79 -7.48 0.20
C ALA A 138 13.16 -8.14 -0.05
N ALA A 139 13.47 -9.20 0.68
CA ALA A 139 14.69 -9.97 0.50
C ALA A 139 14.73 -10.70 -0.87
N ASP A 140 13.67 -11.40 -1.27
CA ASP A 140 13.62 -12.07 -2.58
C ASP A 140 13.76 -11.06 -3.73
N GLN A 141 13.04 -9.94 -3.65
CA GLN A 141 13.14 -8.88 -4.66
C GLN A 141 14.56 -8.30 -4.73
N THR A 142 15.20 -8.05 -3.58
CA THR A 142 16.58 -7.55 -3.52
C THR A 142 17.56 -8.53 -4.15
N VAL A 143 17.50 -9.81 -3.78
CA VAL A 143 18.39 -10.86 -4.33
C VAL A 143 18.18 -11.02 -5.82
N ARG A 144 16.92 -11.09 -6.27
CA ARG A 144 16.57 -11.25 -7.69
C ARG A 144 17.05 -10.06 -8.52
N LEU A 145 16.86 -8.84 -8.02
CA LEU A 145 17.29 -7.63 -8.71
C LEU A 145 18.82 -7.51 -8.73
N ARG A 146 19.52 -7.86 -7.65
CA ARG A 146 21.00 -7.91 -7.62
C ARG A 146 21.54 -8.94 -8.61
N ARG A 147 20.99 -10.16 -8.64
CA ARG A 147 21.36 -11.21 -9.60
C ARG A 147 21.11 -10.80 -11.04
N LEU A 148 20.03 -10.07 -11.30
CA LEU A 148 19.74 -9.54 -12.62
C LEU A 148 20.72 -8.44 -13.03
N SER A 149 21.14 -7.63 -12.06
CA SER A 149 22.06 -6.51 -12.25
C SER A 149 23.51 -6.93 -12.47
N SER A 150 23.89 -8.16 -12.08
CA SER A 150 25.23 -8.70 -12.32
C SER A 150 25.46 -9.22 -13.75
N HIS A 151 24.46 -9.17 -14.62
CA HIS A 151 24.59 -9.62 -16.01
C HIS A 151 25.13 -8.51 -16.92
N ARG A 152 25.89 -8.88 -17.96
CA ARG A 152 26.43 -7.93 -18.97
C ARG A 152 25.37 -7.07 -19.65
N ASP A 153 24.17 -7.62 -19.85
CA ASP A 153 23.00 -6.93 -20.41
C ASP A 153 21.94 -6.60 -19.33
N ALA A 154 22.35 -6.37 -18.08
CA ALA A 154 21.49 -6.09 -16.94
C ALA A 154 20.34 -5.13 -17.25
N TRP A 155 20.65 -3.96 -17.83
CA TRP A 155 19.68 -2.91 -18.12
C TRP A 155 18.64 -3.32 -19.15
N LYS A 156 19.05 -4.05 -20.19
CA LYS A 156 18.12 -4.59 -21.20
C LYS A 156 17.23 -5.66 -20.58
N ASN A 157 17.77 -6.50 -19.71
CA ASN A 157 17.01 -7.56 -19.05
C ASN A 157 16.00 -7.00 -18.03
N ILE A 158 16.37 -5.98 -17.24
CA ILE A 158 15.46 -5.27 -16.33
C ILE A 158 14.28 -4.68 -17.10
N ARG A 159 14.55 -3.89 -18.15
CA ARG A 159 13.51 -3.30 -18.99
C ARG A 159 12.66 -4.36 -19.68
N LYS A 160 13.27 -5.46 -20.13
CA LYS A 160 12.56 -6.60 -20.73
C LYS A 160 11.64 -7.30 -19.73
N LEU A 161 12.03 -7.44 -18.46
CA LEU A 161 11.11 -7.95 -17.45
C LEU A 161 9.92 -7.00 -17.29
N LEU A 162 10.20 -5.71 -17.10
CA LEU A 162 9.17 -4.68 -16.84
C LEU A 162 8.21 -4.45 -18.02
N SER A 163 8.65 -4.73 -19.26
CA SER A 163 7.87 -4.54 -20.50
C SER A 163 7.22 -5.81 -21.07
N LYS A 164 7.70 -7.02 -20.74
CA LYS A 164 7.32 -8.24 -21.47
C LYS A 164 6.15 -8.98 -20.81
N SER A 165 5.06 -9.12 -21.56
CA SER A 165 4.12 -10.23 -21.43
C SER A 165 4.09 -10.96 -22.78
N ASN A 166 4.57 -12.21 -22.82
CA ASN A 166 4.47 -13.13 -23.96
C ASN A 166 4.72 -12.55 -25.37
N GLY A 167 5.93 -12.04 -25.61
CA GLY A 167 6.44 -11.84 -26.97
C GLY A 167 5.87 -10.63 -27.74
N ARG A 168 4.90 -9.90 -27.18
CA ARG A 168 4.44 -8.61 -27.71
C ARG A 168 4.56 -7.57 -26.61
N SER A 169 5.52 -6.64 -26.74
CA SER A 169 5.52 -5.43 -25.94
C SER A 169 4.19 -4.72 -26.18
N ARG A 170 3.37 -4.54 -25.13
CA ARG A 170 2.05 -3.92 -25.27
C ARG A 170 2.28 -2.43 -25.50
N ARG A 171 2.43 -2.06 -26.77
CA ARG A 171 2.35 -0.66 -27.18
C ARG A 171 0.92 -0.18 -26.99
N SER A 172 0.77 0.98 -26.35
CA SER A 172 -0.50 1.70 -26.40
C SER A 172 -0.84 1.94 -27.87
N LYS A 173 -2.04 1.55 -28.30
CA LYS A 173 -2.47 1.70 -29.70
C LYS A 173 -2.66 3.16 -30.10
N LYS A 174 -2.83 4.06 -29.13
CA LYS A 174 -3.02 5.51 -29.33
C LYS A 174 -1.70 6.28 -29.35
N THR A 175 -0.75 5.94 -28.49
CA THR A 175 0.49 6.72 -28.31
C THR A 175 1.75 5.99 -28.77
N GLY A 176 1.67 4.69 -29.10
CA GLY A 176 2.83 3.88 -29.47
C GLY A 176 3.81 3.59 -28.33
N ARG A 177 3.50 4.04 -27.09
CA ARG A 177 4.36 3.91 -25.91
C ARG A 177 4.31 2.50 -25.34
N ILE A 178 5.46 2.00 -24.87
CA ILE A 178 5.59 0.73 -24.17
C ILE A 178 5.02 0.89 -22.77
N GLN A 179 3.93 0.18 -22.47
CA GLN A 179 3.31 0.20 -21.15
C GLN A 179 4.00 -0.81 -20.21
N PRO A 180 4.30 -0.44 -18.96
CA PRO A 180 4.80 -1.39 -17.97
C PRO A 180 3.72 -2.36 -17.51
N ARG A 181 4.13 -3.59 -17.19
CA ARG A 181 3.21 -4.65 -16.76
C ARG A 181 2.62 -4.31 -15.38
N LYS A 182 1.33 -3.96 -15.33
CA LYS A 182 0.60 -3.66 -14.08
C LYS A 182 0.84 -4.72 -12.99
N GLY A 183 0.75 -6.01 -13.33
CA GLY A 183 1.00 -7.09 -12.37
C GLY A 183 2.41 -7.10 -11.78
N GLN A 184 3.43 -6.72 -12.54
CA GLN A 184 4.80 -6.61 -12.03
C GLN A 184 4.97 -5.36 -11.15
N VAL A 185 4.29 -4.26 -11.49
CA VAL A 185 4.26 -3.07 -10.62
C VAL A 185 3.58 -3.39 -9.28
N TYR A 186 2.49 -4.17 -9.29
CA TYR A 186 1.88 -4.70 -8.06
C TYR A 186 2.86 -5.57 -7.27
N THR A 187 3.55 -6.50 -7.92
CA THR A 187 4.55 -7.34 -7.25
C THR A 187 5.64 -6.51 -6.60
N LEU A 188 6.11 -5.44 -7.26
CA LEU A 188 7.08 -4.54 -6.68
C LEU A 188 6.52 -3.93 -5.39
N GLN A 189 5.28 -3.46 -5.35
CA GLN A 189 4.73 -2.83 -4.14
C GLN A 189 4.33 -3.80 -3.01
N LEU A 190 4.32 -5.12 -3.24
CA LEU A 190 3.92 -6.11 -2.22
C LEU A 190 4.61 -5.99 -0.85
N PRO A 191 5.94 -5.77 -0.73
CA PRO A 191 6.59 -5.61 0.57
C PRO A 191 6.00 -4.44 1.36
N VAL A 192 5.76 -3.30 0.69
CA VAL A 192 5.17 -2.11 1.31
C VAL A 192 3.71 -2.36 1.69
N MET A 193 2.94 -3.06 0.86
CA MET A 193 1.56 -3.44 1.17
C MET A 193 1.48 -4.37 2.39
N PHE A 194 2.37 -5.36 2.50
CA PHE A 194 2.42 -6.23 3.67
C PHE A 194 2.83 -5.46 4.93
N LEU A 195 3.82 -4.58 4.83
CA LEU A 195 4.26 -3.75 5.96
C LEU A 195 3.16 -2.82 6.46
N THR A 196 2.49 -2.10 5.55
CA THR A 196 1.41 -1.18 5.90
C THR A 196 0.22 -1.92 6.51
N THR A 197 -0.14 -3.07 5.97
CA THR A 197 -1.20 -3.92 6.55
C THR A 197 -0.82 -4.43 7.94
N ALA A 198 0.44 -4.83 8.15
CA ALA A 198 0.94 -5.22 9.47
C ALA A 198 0.84 -4.06 10.48
N THR A 199 1.20 -2.83 10.07
CA THR A 199 1.09 -1.63 10.90
C THR A 199 -0.36 -1.32 11.26
N ILE A 200 -1.29 -1.41 10.31
CA ILE A 200 -2.73 -1.23 10.59
C ILE A 200 -3.22 -2.28 11.59
N CYS A 201 -2.82 -3.55 11.38
CA CYS A 201 -3.17 -4.64 12.27
C CYS A 201 -2.65 -4.40 13.70
N MET A 202 -1.43 -3.87 13.84
CA MET A 202 -0.85 -3.46 15.12
C MET A 202 -1.67 -2.35 15.80
N ILE A 203 -1.98 -1.28 15.06
CA ILE A 203 -2.77 -0.15 15.59
C ILE A 203 -4.13 -0.65 16.08
N VAL A 204 -4.84 -1.43 15.27
CA VAL A 204 -6.14 -2.01 15.63
C VAL A 204 -6.02 -2.93 16.84
N GLY A 205 -5.01 -3.82 16.87
CA GLY A 205 -4.75 -4.69 18.01
C GLY A 205 -4.52 -3.92 19.30
N MET A 206 -3.80 -2.79 19.23
CA MET A 206 -3.54 -1.93 20.39
C MET A 206 -4.80 -1.21 20.88
N PHE A 207 -5.63 -0.68 19.98
CA PHE A 207 -6.92 -0.09 20.35
C PHE A 207 -7.85 -1.11 21.01
N LEU A 208 -7.95 -2.32 20.44
CA LEU A 208 -8.76 -3.39 21.03
C LEU A 208 -8.23 -3.83 22.40
N HIS A 209 -6.91 -3.91 22.57
CA HIS A 209 -6.31 -4.29 23.86
C HIS A 209 -6.61 -3.27 24.95
N VAL A 210 -6.39 -1.99 24.67
CA VAL A 210 -6.60 -0.89 25.62
C VAL A 210 -8.08 -0.74 25.96
N TRP A 211 -8.97 -0.79 24.98
CA TRP A 211 -10.40 -0.62 25.21
C TRP A 211 -11.05 -1.84 25.85
N SER A 212 -10.54 -3.04 25.59
CA SER A 212 -11.00 -4.24 26.30
C SER A 212 -10.64 -4.24 27.79
N ALA A 213 -9.63 -3.48 28.20
CA ALA A 213 -9.21 -3.37 29.59
C ALA A 213 -9.93 -2.24 30.35
N ALA A 214 -10.52 -1.29 29.62
CA ALA A 214 -11.36 -0.25 30.18
C ALA A 214 -12.76 -0.79 30.45
N SER A 215 -12.99 -1.35 31.65
CA SER A 215 -14.36 -1.52 32.14
C SER A 215 -14.95 -0.13 32.38
N ILE A 216 -16.03 0.18 31.67
CA ILE A 216 -16.75 1.44 31.84
C ILE A 216 -17.62 1.33 33.10
N ASP A 217 -16.97 1.35 34.27
CA ASP A 217 -17.63 1.64 35.53
C ASP A 217 -17.45 3.13 35.82
N TRP A 218 -18.49 3.91 35.50
CA TRP A 218 -18.48 5.38 35.65
C TRP A 218 -18.32 5.84 37.13
N ASP A 219 -18.54 4.95 38.10
CA ASP A 219 -18.43 5.23 39.53
C ASP A 219 -17.01 5.14 40.09
N GLN A 220 -16.09 4.45 39.39
CA GLN A 220 -14.69 4.39 39.77
C GLN A 220 -13.83 4.76 38.58
N PHE A 221 -13.26 5.98 38.62
CA PHE A 221 -12.26 6.45 37.67
C PHE A 221 -10.94 5.67 37.83
N ASN A 222 -11.00 4.37 37.54
CA ASN A 222 -9.97 3.38 37.76
C ASN A 222 -8.76 3.68 36.87
N SER A 223 -7.58 3.21 37.30
CA SER A 223 -6.30 3.42 36.61
C SER A 223 -6.35 3.04 35.12
N ASN A 224 -7.08 1.97 34.80
CA ASN A 224 -7.26 1.47 33.43
C ASN A 224 -8.04 2.43 32.53
N THR A 225 -9.05 3.11 33.07
CA THR A 225 -9.82 4.13 32.32
C THR A 225 -8.96 5.35 32.02
N LYS A 226 -8.07 5.75 32.95
CA LYS A 226 -7.08 6.83 32.72
C LYS A 226 -6.08 6.43 31.63
N MET A 227 -5.57 5.21 31.66
CA MET A 227 -4.69 4.66 30.61
C MET A 227 -5.36 4.67 29.23
N ALA A 228 -6.62 4.23 29.16
CA ALA A 228 -7.34 4.17 27.89
C ALA A 228 -7.60 5.55 27.29
N LEU A 229 -7.93 6.54 28.14
CA LEU A 229 -8.13 7.91 27.72
C LEU A 229 -6.82 8.55 27.24
N THR A 230 -5.73 8.42 27.99
CA THR A 230 -4.43 8.99 27.60
C THR A 230 -3.90 8.36 26.31
N PHE A 231 -4.01 7.03 26.18
CA PHE A 231 -3.66 6.32 24.95
C PHE A 231 -4.47 6.86 23.75
N SER A 232 -5.79 7.00 23.90
CA SER A 232 -6.67 7.43 22.81
C SER A 232 -6.39 8.87 22.36
N ILE A 233 -6.07 9.78 23.30
CA ILE A 233 -5.68 11.15 22.99
C ILE A 233 -4.38 11.17 22.18
N VAL A 234 -3.34 10.48 22.66
CA VAL A 234 -2.03 10.43 22.00
C VAL A 234 -2.13 9.75 20.64
N ALA A 235 -2.86 8.64 20.53
CA ALA A 235 -3.07 7.92 19.28
C ALA A 235 -3.82 8.80 18.25
N THR A 236 -4.89 9.48 18.66
CA THR A 236 -5.66 10.37 17.77
C THR A 236 -4.83 11.56 17.30
N LEU A 237 -4.07 12.17 18.20
CA LEU A 237 -3.16 13.27 17.85
C LEU A 237 -2.10 12.81 16.85
N SER A 238 -1.48 11.65 17.10
CA SER A 238 -0.43 11.09 16.24
C SER A 238 -0.96 10.75 14.85
N ILE A 239 -2.15 10.13 14.78
CA ILE A 239 -2.84 9.82 13.52
C ILE A 239 -3.16 11.12 12.76
N THR A 240 -3.63 12.15 13.46
CA THR A 240 -3.98 13.45 12.84
C THR A 240 -2.75 14.13 12.27
N ILE A 241 -1.65 14.20 13.04
CA ILE A 241 -0.38 14.78 12.58
C ILE A 241 0.17 13.99 11.39
N PHE A 242 0.14 12.65 11.45
CA PHE A 242 0.57 11.81 10.35
C PHE A 242 -0.21 12.13 9.07
N PHE A 243 -1.54 12.16 9.12
CA PHE A 243 -2.37 12.47 7.95
C PHE A 243 -2.20 13.91 7.47
N ALA A 244 -2.04 14.88 8.37
CA ALA A 244 -1.76 16.26 7.99
C ALA A 244 -0.43 16.36 7.22
N GLY A 245 0.61 15.65 7.67
CA GLY A 245 1.89 15.55 6.96
C GLY A 245 1.75 14.91 5.58
N GLN A 246 1.00 13.80 5.48
CA GLN A 246 0.73 13.16 4.18
C GLN A 246 0.00 14.11 3.23
N VAL A 247 -1.08 14.76 3.68
CA VAL A 247 -1.84 15.72 2.86
C VAL A 247 -0.96 16.90 2.42
N SER A 248 -0.08 17.39 3.30
CA SER A 248 0.86 18.47 2.97
C SER A 248 1.88 18.06 1.89
N LEU A 249 2.29 16.79 1.84
CA LEU A 249 3.24 16.28 0.84
C LEU A 249 2.58 15.99 -0.52
N TYR A 250 1.30 15.61 -0.51
CA TYR A 250 0.54 15.28 -1.73
C TYR A 250 -0.29 16.44 -2.28
N SER A 251 -0.34 17.58 -1.60
CA SER A 251 -0.90 18.81 -2.17
C SER A 251 0.20 19.42 -3.04
N PRO A 252 0.04 19.44 -4.38
CA PRO A 252 0.94 20.22 -5.22
C PRO A 252 0.92 21.66 -4.68
N PRO A 253 2.06 22.36 -4.60
CA PRO A 253 2.01 23.80 -4.41
C PRO A 253 1.14 24.35 -5.54
N ASP A 254 0.04 25.01 -5.19
CA ASP A 254 -0.72 25.79 -6.15
C ASP A 254 0.30 26.68 -6.85
N GLY A 255 0.53 26.41 -8.13
CA GLY A 255 1.51 27.13 -8.90
C GLY A 255 1.09 28.58 -8.96
N ASP A 256 1.90 29.44 -8.36
CA ASP A 256 2.16 30.79 -8.80
C ASP A 256 3.55 31.20 -8.28
N ASP A 257 4.37 31.68 -9.22
CA ASP A 257 5.55 32.53 -9.07
C ASP A 257 6.86 31.91 -8.55
N VAL A 258 7.57 31.23 -9.46
CA VAL A 258 9.03 31.38 -9.54
C VAL A 258 9.35 31.96 -10.92
N GLU A 259 9.45 33.29 -10.97
CA GLU A 259 10.17 34.02 -12.05
C GLU A 259 11.67 33.71 -12.01
#